data_AF-A0A821Q8F5-F1
#
_entry.id   AF-A0A821Q8F5-F1
#
_cell.length_a   1.000
_cell.length_b   1.000
_cell.length_c   1.000
_cell.angle_alpha   90.00
_cell.angle_beta   90.00
_cell.angle_gamma   90.00
#
_symmetry.space_group_name_H-M   'P 1'
#
loop_
_entity.id
_entity.type
_entity.pdbx_description
1 polymer ?
#
loop_
_entity_poly.entity_id
_entity_poly.type
_entity_poly.pdbx_seq_one_letter_code
_entity_poly.pdbx_strand_id
1 'polypeptide(L)'
;MMITQYLFIAFLSFIIVHGTQWPVPYERVTSRPTNNPYCQAGLIAFCPTGKTEDAMIYAQDDNDVIEIFALKKPVWSFKFGDLLAKFKIMHDALGFRSQKTGQNWTMEWYELDQLFNCTFPHVLQNNSFIWCDQGALCVYEGIVDSLWNGSSDLSMLKKVGQMTGKNYNAWASWAVSDNNTGVYYETWTVYSDI
;
A
#
# COMPACT_ATOMS: atom_id res chain seq x y z
N MET A 1 -76.60 8.86 -21.47
CA MET A 1 -76.38 8.24 -20.15
C MET A 1 -75.16 7.32 -20.23
N MET A 2 -74.09 7.80 -19.59
CA MET A 2 -72.78 7.19 -19.26
C MET A 2 -72.06 6.26 -20.24
N ILE A 3 -71.08 6.85 -20.93
CA ILE A 3 -69.83 6.19 -21.31
C ILE A 3 -68.90 6.32 -20.10
N THR A 4 -68.44 5.21 -19.53
CA THR A 4 -67.44 5.24 -18.44
C THR A 4 -66.13 4.68 -18.96
N GLN A 5 -65.16 5.58 -19.08
CA GLN A 5 -63.82 5.41 -19.62
C GLN A 5 -62.93 4.80 -18.52
N TYR A 6 -62.37 3.62 -18.73
CA TYR A 6 -61.36 3.04 -17.83
C TYR A 6 -59.99 3.66 -18.15
N LEU A 7 -59.54 4.57 -17.29
CA LEU A 7 -58.16 5.05 -17.25
C LEU A 7 -57.25 3.98 -16.65
N PHE A 8 -56.45 3.32 -17.50
CA PHE A 8 -55.29 2.55 -17.05
C PHE A 8 -54.16 3.52 -16.71
N ILE A 9 -53.91 3.73 -15.42
CA ILE A 9 -52.72 4.44 -14.93
C ILE A 9 -51.55 3.45 -14.97
N ALA A 10 -50.67 3.60 -15.95
CA ALA A 10 -49.39 2.90 -15.96
C ALA A 10 -48.44 3.59 -14.97
N PHE A 11 -48.28 3.03 -13.78
CA PHE A 11 -47.18 3.38 -12.88
C PHE A 11 -45.88 2.83 -13.50
N LEU A 12 -45.11 3.70 -14.14
CA LEU A 12 -43.71 3.43 -14.48
C LEU A 12 -42.90 3.48 -13.18
N SER A 13 -42.70 2.30 -12.59
CA SER A 13 -41.69 2.08 -11.55
C SER A 13 -40.31 2.31 -12.19
N PHE A 14 -39.75 3.51 -12.03
CA PHE A 14 -38.33 3.71 -12.28
C PHE A 14 -37.57 2.94 -11.22
N ILE A 15 -37.16 1.71 -11.56
CA ILE A 15 -36.08 1.03 -10.83
C ILE A 15 -34.84 1.85 -11.12
N ILE A 16 -34.47 2.73 -10.19
CA ILE A 16 -33.15 3.32 -10.18
C ILE A 16 -32.21 2.18 -9.81
N VAL A 17 -31.69 1.48 -10.81
CA VAL A 17 -30.54 0.60 -10.64
C VAL A 17 -29.38 1.54 -10.34
N HIS A 18 -29.06 1.74 -9.06
CA HIS A 18 -27.76 2.26 -8.67
C HIS A 18 -26.71 1.22 -9.05
N GLY A 19 -26.31 1.22 -10.32
CA GLY A 19 -25.14 0.48 -10.75
C GLY A 19 -23.96 0.95 -9.90
N THR A 20 -23.23 0.02 -9.31
CA THR A 20 -21.99 0.32 -8.61
C THR A 20 -21.03 1.01 -9.58
N GLN A 21 -20.53 2.18 -9.22
CA GLN A 21 -19.54 2.89 -10.03
C GLN A 21 -18.26 2.03 -10.07
N TRP A 22 -17.84 1.64 -11.28
CA TRP A 22 -16.59 0.93 -11.50
C TRP A 22 -15.48 1.95 -11.88
N PRO A 23 -14.25 1.82 -11.36
CA PRO A 23 -13.82 0.85 -10.34
C PRO A 23 -14.41 1.17 -8.95
N VAL A 24 -14.62 0.13 -8.14
CA VAL A 24 -15.03 0.31 -6.74
C VAL A 24 -13.88 0.98 -5.97
N PRO A 25 -14.10 2.14 -5.33
CA PRO A 25 -13.05 2.81 -4.58
C PRO A 25 -12.58 1.98 -3.38
N TYR A 26 -11.28 2.04 -3.08
CA TYR A 26 -10.72 1.49 -1.85
C TYR A 26 -11.38 2.15 -0.64
N GLU A 27 -12.01 1.36 0.22
CA GLU A 27 -12.64 1.84 1.45
C GLU A 27 -11.57 2.14 2.51
N ARG A 28 -11.63 3.36 3.08
CA ARG A 28 -10.72 3.79 4.14
C ARG A 28 -11.41 3.75 5.50
N VAL A 29 -10.62 3.49 6.54
CA VAL A 29 -11.08 3.53 7.93
C VAL A 29 -10.76 4.89 8.56
N THR A 30 -11.40 5.19 9.69
CA THR A 30 -11.12 6.41 10.48
C THR A 30 -9.80 6.32 11.26
N SER A 31 -9.41 5.11 11.65
CA SER A 31 -8.17 4.83 12.37
C SER A 31 -7.74 3.38 12.20
N ARG A 32 -6.44 3.10 12.24
CA ARG A 32 -5.88 1.75 12.17
C ARG A 32 -6.33 0.91 13.38
N PRO A 33 -6.96 -0.26 13.16
CA PRO A 33 -7.25 -1.20 14.23
C PRO A 33 -5.98 -1.94 14.65
N THR A 34 -5.87 -2.28 15.93
CA THR A 34 -4.81 -3.17 16.42
C THR A 34 -4.84 -4.50 15.67
N ASN A 35 -3.66 -5.04 15.33
CA ASN A 35 -3.58 -6.34 14.67
C ASN A 35 -4.19 -7.45 15.55
N ASN A 36 -4.89 -8.40 14.92
CA ASN A 36 -5.54 -9.48 15.65
C ASN A 36 -4.50 -10.41 16.27
N PRO A 37 -4.61 -10.84 17.54
CA PRO A 37 -3.65 -11.75 18.16
C PRO A 37 -3.45 -13.10 17.45
N TYR A 38 -4.44 -13.52 16.65
CA TYR A 38 -4.34 -14.68 15.78
C TYR A 38 -3.32 -14.47 14.65
N CYS A 39 -3.21 -13.25 14.15
CA CYS A 39 -2.33 -12.86 13.06
C CYS A 39 -0.90 -12.69 13.59
N GLN A 40 0.02 -13.50 13.06
CA GLN A 40 1.42 -13.46 13.42
C GLN A 40 2.27 -13.58 12.15
N ALA A 41 3.19 -12.63 11.94
CA ALA A 41 4.09 -12.55 10.79
C ALA A 41 5.02 -13.77 10.61
N GLY A 42 5.03 -14.68 11.59
CA GLY A 42 5.73 -15.94 11.54
C GLY A 42 7.24 -15.77 11.61
N LEU A 43 7.91 -15.80 10.45
CA LEU A 43 9.37 -15.90 10.35
C LEU A 43 10.10 -14.56 10.42
N ILE A 44 9.50 -13.49 9.87
CA ILE A 44 10.12 -12.17 9.77
C ILE A 44 9.12 -11.15 10.30
N ALA A 45 9.49 -10.47 11.38
CA ALA A 45 8.69 -9.40 11.93
C ALA A 45 8.54 -8.26 10.91
N PHE A 46 7.38 -7.62 10.90
CA PHE A 46 7.16 -6.39 10.14
C PHE A 46 8.16 -5.31 10.59
N CYS A 47 8.77 -4.64 9.61
CA CYS A 47 9.63 -3.48 9.78
C CYS A 47 10.69 -3.59 10.91
N PRO A 48 11.56 -4.63 10.88
CA PRO A 48 12.39 -5.01 12.04
C PRO A 48 13.45 -3.97 12.43
N THR A 49 13.91 -3.17 11.47
CA THR A 49 14.85 -2.05 11.68
C THR A 49 14.17 -0.69 11.52
N GLY A 50 12.83 -0.68 11.49
CA GLY A 50 12.01 0.49 11.28
C GLY A 50 11.98 1.44 12.47
N LYS A 51 11.57 2.67 12.20
CA LYS A 51 10.87 3.48 13.20
C LYS A 51 9.53 2.80 13.52
N THR A 52 8.87 3.25 14.59
CA THR A 52 7.51 2.81 14.91
C THR A 52 6.57 2.95 13.70
N GLU A 53 5.55 2.10 13.57
CA GLU A 53 4.71 1.98 12.37
C GLU A 53 4.07 3.30 11.91
N ASP A 54 3.89 4.27 12.82
CA ASP A 54 3.33 5.60 12.54
C ASP A 54 4.38 6.73 12.41
N ALA A 55 5.66 6.40 12.26
CA ALA A 55 6.73 7.40 12.25
C ALA A 55 7.31 7.63 10.86
N MET A 56 7.35 8.91 10.48
CA MET A 56 8.11 9.42 9.34
C MET A 56 9.37 10.15 9.81
N ILE A 57 10.40 10.16 8.96
CA ILE A 57 11.55 11.05 9.11
C ILE A 57 11.20 12.37 8.42
N TYR A 58 11.35 13.50 9.12
CA TYR A 58 11.05 14.83 8.59
C TYR A 58 12.34 15.57 8.20
N ALA A 59 12.27 16.40 7.16
CA ALA A 59 13.33 17.32 6.81
C ALA A 59 13.48 18.38 7.90
N GLN A 60 14.72 18.65 8.31
CA GLN A 60 15.03 19.61 9.38
C GLN A 60 14.96 21.08 8.93
N ASP A 61 15.02 21.32 7.62
CA ASP A 61 14.98 22.66 7.01
C ASP A 61 14.04 22.65 5.81
N ASP A 62 13.07 23.57 5.82
CA ASP A 62 12.09 23.74 4.76
C ASP A 62 12.70 24.07 3.39
N ASN A 63 13.90 24.67 3.39
CA ASN A 63 14.65 25.03 2.18
C ASN A 63 15.67 23.96 1.76
N ASP A 64 15.76 22.84 2.48
CA ASP A 64 16.58 21.71 2.05
C ASP A 64 16.07 21.17 0.69
N VAL A 65 16.95 20.50 -0.04
CA VAL A 65 16.59 19.73 -1.23
C VAL A 65 16.61 18.27 -0.85
N ILE A 66 15.42 17.65 -0.87
CA ILE A 66 15.26 16.22 -0.64
C ILE A 66 15.25 15.53 -2.00
N GLU A 67 16.27 14.72 -2.27
CA GLU A 67 16.34 13.87 -3.46
C GLU A 67 15.47 12.64 -3.28
N ILE A 68 14.81 12.21 -4.35
CA ILE A 68 13.86 11.10 -4.34
C ILE A 68 14.37 10.00 -5.27
N PHE A 69 14.39 8.79 -4.77
CA PHE A 69 14.86 7.60 -5.48
C PHE A 69 13.71 6.60 -5.62
N ALA A 70 13.52 6.09 -6.82
CA ALA A 70 12.70 4.90 -7.03
C ALA A 70 13.57 3.67 -6.76
N LEU A 71 13.07 2.80 -5.89
CA LEU A 71 13.75 1.59 -5.46
C LEU A 71 12.94 0.37 -5.90
N LYS A 72 13.61 -0.63 -6.48
CA LYS A 72 12.99 -1.87 -6.93
C LYS A 72 13.91 -3.06 -6.69
N LYS A 73 13.38 -4.17 -6.17
CA LYS A 73 14.10 -5.44 -6.04
C LYS A 73 13.14 -6.62 -6.23
N PRO A 74 13.59 -7.83 -6.54
CA PRO A 74 12.70 -9.00 -6.57
C PRO A 74 12.09 -9.25 -5.19
N VAL A 75 10.81 -9.59 -5.15
CA VAL A 75 10.14 -10.03 -3.91
C VAL A 75 10.91 -11.22 -3.32
N TRP A 76 11.05 -11.26 -1.99
CA TRP A 76 11.77 -12.31 -1.27
C TRP A 76 13.16 -12.66 -1.82
N SER A 77 13.87 -11.68 -2.38
CA SER A 77 15.24 -11.86 -2.90
C SER A 77 16.22 -12.38 -1.84
N PHE A 78 15.99 -12.07 -0.56
CA PHE A 78 16.77 -12.62 0.55
C PHE A 78 16.65 -14.15 0.69
N LYS A 79 15.57 -14.76 0.17
CA LYS A 79 15.32 -16.21 0.24
C LYS A 79 15.52 -16.91 -1.11
N PHE A 80 15.11 -16.27 -2.20
CA PHE A 80 15.06 -16.88 -3.52
C PHE A 80 15.98 -16.23 -4.56
N GLY A 81 16.81 -15.26 -4.16
CA GLY A 81 17.71 -14.55 -5.06
C GLY A 81 16.94 -13.85 -6.19
N ASP A 82 17.33 -14.13 -7.43
CA ASP A 82 16.76 -13.52 -8.64
C ASP A 82 15.52 -14.25 -9.18
N LEU A 83 15.06 -15.34 -8.54
CA LEU A 83 14.04 -16.22 -9.12
C LEU A 83 12.74 -15.46 -9.45
N LEU A 84 12.24 -14.63 -8.52
CA LEU A 84 11.02 -13.87 -8.73
C LEU A 84 11.18 -12.74 -9.76
N ALA A 85 12.41 -12.28 -10.02
CA ALA A 85 12.71 -11.36 -11.10
C ALA A 85 12.40 -11.97 -12.48
N LYS A 86 12.59 -13.28 -12.65
CA LYS A 86 12.30 -14.01 -13.90
C LYS A 86 10.80 -13.98 -14.25
N PHE A 87 9.95 -13.83 -13.23
CA PHE A 87 8.51 -13.64 -13.36
C PHE A 87 8.09 -12.17 -13.27
N LYS A 88 9.06 -11.25 -13.13
CA LYS A 88 8.85 -9.81 -12.93
C LYS A 88 7.98 -9.49 -11.70
N ILE A 89 8.06 -10.31 -10.66
CA ILE A 89 7.40 -10.09 -9.38
C ILE A 89 8.37 -9.28 -8.50
N MET A 90 8.13 -7.98 -8.43
CA MET A 90 9.04 -6.98 -7.87
C MET A 90 8.42 -6.30 -6.65
N HIS A 91 9.28 -5.89 -5.73
CA HIS A 91 8.98 -5.08 -4.57
C HIS A 91 9.45 -3.65 -4.84
N ASP A 92 8.56 -2.68 -4.62
CA ASP A 92 8.81 -1.25 -4.82
C ASP A 92 8.98 -0.53 -3.48
N ALA A 93 9.84 0.50 -3.49
CA ALA A 93 10.03 1.40 -2.36
C ALA A 93 10.46 2.80 -2.82
N LEU A 94 10.43 3.76 -1.90
CA LEU A 94 10.95 5.11 -2.09
C LEU A 94 12.18 5.33 -1.22
N GLY A 95 13.23 5.86 -1.82
CA GLY A 95 14.40 6.36 -1.11
C GLY A 95 14.41 7.88 -1.07
N PHE A 96 14.89 8.45 0.02
CA PHE A 96 15.03 9.89 0.19
C PHE A 96 16.44 10.22 0.66
N ARG A 97 16.97 11.37 0.23
CA ARG A 97 18.25 11.89 0.73
C ARG A 97 18.21 13.40 0.86
N SER A 98 18.53 13.90 2.05
CA SER A 98 18.78 15.33 2.28
C SER A 98 20.09 15.73 1.63
N GLN A 99 20.09 16.78 0.79
CA GLN A 99 21.33 17.34 0.27
C GLN A 99 22.10 18.11 1.34
N LYS A 100 21.41 18.72 2.30
CA LYS A 100 22.05 19.51 3.36
C LYS A 100 22.77 18.65 4.41
N THR A 101 22.15 17.55 4.85
CA THR A 101 22.71 16.69 5.92
C THR A 101 23.38 15.43 5.40
N GLY A 102 23.09 15.04 4.15
CA GLY A 102 23.51 13.76 3.59
C GLY A 102 22.75 12.55 4.14
N GLN A 103 21.87 12.74 5.14
CA GLN A 103 21.04 11.68 5.68
C GLN A 103 20.14 11.13 4.59
N ASN A 104 20.02 9.81 4.53
CA ASN A 104 19.09 9.12 3.64
C ASN A 104 18.27 8.10 4.42
N TRP A 105 17.11 7.76 3.87
CA TRP A 105 16.19 6.81 4.46
C TRP A 105 15.36 6.15 3.36
N THR A 106 14.83 4.98 3.69
CA THR A 106 13.94 4.21 2.82
C THR A 106 12.56 4.17 3.43
N MET A 107 11.55 4.29 2.59
CA MET A 107 10.14 4.16 2.89
C MET A 107 9.56 3.04 2.02
N GLU A 108 8.98 2.06 2.67
CA GLU A 108 8.27 0.94 2.06
C GLU A 108 6.83 0.93 2.58
N TRP A 109 5.90 0.30 1.86
CA TRP A 109 4.58 -0.03 2.38
C TRP A 109 4.29 -1.48 1.99
N TYR A 110 4.09 -2.34 2.98
CA TYR A 110 3.94 -3.78 2.76
C TYR A 110 3.18 -4.44 3.91
N GLU A 111 2.99 -5.75 3.79
CA GLU A 111 2.14 -6.56 4.64
C GLU A 111 2.73 -6.74 6.04
N LEU A 112 1.91 -6.55 7.08
CA LEU A 112 2.30 -6.89 8.46
C LEU A 112 2.59 -8.39 8.57
N ASP A 113 1.70 -9.20 8.01
CA ASP A 113 1.70 -10.65 8.17
C ASP A 113 2.04 -11.40 6.87
N GLN A 114 2.78 -10.78 5.94
CA GLN A 114 3.20 -11.34 4.64
C GLN A 114 2.08 -11.49 3.60
N LEU A 115 2.48 -11.43 2.32
CA LEU A 115 1.60 -11.42 1.14
C LEU A 115 0.44 -12.41 1.17
N PHE A 116 0.69 -13.71 1.42
CA PHE A 116 -0.36 -14.71 1.33
C PHE A 116 -1.47 -14.55 2.38
N ASN A 117 -1.16 -13.96 3.54
CA ASN A 117 -2.17 -13.66 4.56
C ASN A 117 -3.07 -12.48 4.14
N CYS A 118 -2.60 -11.62 3.24
CA CYS A 118 -3.38 -10.56 2.61
C CYS A 118 -4.11 -11.04 1.34
N THR A 119 -3.68 -12.14 0.73
CA THR A 119 -4.31 -12.67 -0.49
C THR A 119 -5.45 -13.67 -0.19
N PHE A 120 -5.29 -14.50 0.84
CA PHE A 120 -6.26 -15.56 1.17
C PHE A 120 -6.60 -15.56 2.67
N PRO A 121 -7.88 -15.74 3.04
CA PRO A 121 -8.27 -15.82 4.44
C PRO A 121 -7.90 -17.17 5.03
N HIS A 122 -7.77 -17.20 6.36
CA HIS A 122 -7.69 -18.44 7.12
C HIS A 122 -9.07 -19.00 7.40
N VAL A 123 -9.21 -20.32 7.39
CA VAL A 123 -10.44 -21.02 7.80
C VAL A 123 -10.29 -21.46 9.24
N LEU A 124 -11.19 -20.98 10.10
CA LEU A 124 -11.25 -21.36 11.51
C LEU A 124 -12.03 -22.67 11.70
N GLN A 125 -11.90 -23.29 12.88
CA GLN A 125 -12.55 -24.57 13.20
C GLN A 125 -14.08 -24.53 13.09
N ASN A 126 -14.69 -23.35 13.26
CA ASN A 126 -16.12 -23.10 13.12
C ASN A 126 -16.54 -22.77 11.67
N ASN A 127 -15.66 -22.96 10.67
CA ASN A 127 -15.85 -22.59 9.27
C ASN A 127 -16.05 -21.08 9.01
N SER A 128 -15.70 -20.19 9.94
CA SER A 128 -15.61 -18.76 9.66
C SER A 128 -14.24 -18.40 9.08
N PHE A 129 -14.19 -17.30 8.33
CA PHE A 129 -12.94 -16.75 7.81
C PHE A 129 -12.37 -15.68 8.73
N ILE A 130 -11.04 -15.62 8.82
CA ILE A 130 -10.31 -14.50 9.41
C ILE A 130 -9.25 -14.01 8.42
N TRP A 131 -9.17 -12.69 8.27
CA TRP A 131 -8.17 -12.01 7.46
C TRP A 131 -7.04 -11.46 8.33
N CYS A 132 -5.82 -11.63 7.85
CA CYS A 132 -4.60 -11.06 8.41
C CYS A 132 -3.96 -10.19 7.33
N ASP A 133 -4.77 -9.25 6.83
CA ASP A 133 -4.57 -8.51 5.59
C ASP A 133 -4.07 -7.09 5.83
N GLN A 134 -3.61 -6.76 7.03
CA GLN A 134 -3.10 -5.43 7.30
C GLN A 134 -1.80 -5.18 6.55
N GLY A 135 -1.71 -4.02 5.90
CA GLY A 135 -0.48 -3.45 5.37
C GLY A 135 -0.16 -2.12 6.06
N ALA A 136 1.11 -1.78 6.18
CA ALA A 136 1.53 -0.52 6.79
C ALA A 136 2.83 0.03 6.21
N LEU A 137 3.02 1.31 6.52
CA LEU A 137 4.22 2.07 6.28
C LEU A 137 5.38 1.54 7.11
N CYS A 138 6.53 1.36 6.47
CA CYS A 138 7.79 1.02 7.10
C CYS A 138 8.85 2.03 6.69
N VAL A 139 9.46 2.71 7.67
CA VAL A 139 10.48 3.73 7.42
C VAL A 139 11.72 3.40 8.24
N TYR A 140 12.88 3.38 7.59
CA TYR A 140 14.15 3.12 8.25
C TYR A 140 15.28 3.96 7.65
N GLU A 141 16.33 4.17 8.44
CA GLU A 141 17.51 4.93 8.04
C GLU A 141 18.37 4.13 7.05
N GLY A 142 18.92 4.81 6.05
CA GLY A 142 19.72 4.16 5.02
C GLY A 142 18.95 3.89 3.72
N ILE A 143 19.62 4.10 2.59
CA ILE A 143 19.35 3.40 1.33
C ILE A 143 20.47 2.38 1.17
N VAL A 144 20.14 1.09 1.20
CA VAL A 144 21.15 0.02 1.13
C VAL A 144 21.35 -0.40 -0.32
N ASP A 145 22.35 0.19 -0.98
CA ASP A 145 22.61 0.00 -2.41
C ASP A 145 22.66 -1.46 -2.85
N SER A 146 23.27 -2.35 -2.06
CA SER A 146 23.36 -3.78 -2.39
C SER A 146 22.00 -4.49 -2.44
N LEU A 147 21.00 -4.01 -1.69
CA LEU A 147 19.64 -4.57 -1.74
C LEU A 147 18.90 -4.14 -3.02
N TRP A 148 19.10 -2.90 -3.45
CA TRP A 148 18.31 -2.25 -4.50
C TRP A 148 18.98 -2.22 -5.87
N ASN A 149 20.29 -2.48 -5.95
CA ASN A 149 21.06 -2.41 -7.19
C ASN A 149 21.94 -3.67 -7.44
N GLY A 150 21.71 -4.76 -6.70
CA GLY A 150 22.55 -5.97 -6.79
C GLY A 150 21.81 -7.30 -6.83
N SER A 151 20.48 -7.30 -6.72
CA SER A 151 19.69 -8.52 -6.58
C SER A 151 19.25 -9.15 -7.91
N SER A 152 19.22 -8.38 -9.01
CA SER A 152 18.92 -8.84 -10.38
C SER A 152 19.16 -7.70 -11.38
N ASP A 153 19.13 -8.01 -12.68
CA ASP A 153 19.15 -7.01 -13.76
C ASP A 153 17.91 -6.09 -13.79
N LEU A 154 16.84 -6.47 -13.06
CA LEU A 154 15.62 -5.67 -12.93
C LEU A 154 15.59 -4.82 -11.64
N SER A 155 16.62 -4.95 -10.81
CA SER A 155 16.75 -4.14 -9.60
C SER A 155 17.03 -2.69 -9.99
N MET A 156 16.46 -1.74 -9.24
CA MET A 156 16.56 -0.33 -9.55
C MET A 156 16.85 0.47 -8.28
N LEU A 157 17.86 1.31 -8.37
CA LEU A 157 18.09 2.45 -7.48
C LEU A 157 18.36 3.64 -8.39
N LYS A 158 17.36 4.51 -8.56
CA LYS A 158 17.46 5.63 -9.51
C LYS A 158 16.86 6.90 -8.92
N LYS A 159 17.63 8.00 -8.94
CA LYS A 159 17.08 9.33 -8.64
C LYS A 159 16.02 9.67 -9.69
N VAL A 160 14.79 9.88 -9.25
CA VAL A 160 13.64 10.19 -10.10
C VAL A 160 13.15 11.63 -9.92
N GLY A 161 13.58 12.31 -8.86
CA GLY A 161 13.18 13.69 -8.63
C GLY A 161 13.86 14.31 -7.42
N GLN A 162 13.38 15.49 -7.07
CA GLN A 162 13.73 16.20 -5.85
C GLN A 162 12.60 17.16 -5.48
N MET A 163 12.48 17.50 -4.19
CA MET A 163 11.55 18.51 -3.70
C MET A 163 12.16 19.32 -2.56
N THR A 164 11.54 20.43 -2.19
CA THR A 164 11.94 21.19 -1.00
C THR A 164 11.62 20.43 0.27
N GLY A 165 12.37 20.68 1.35
CA GLY A 165 12.09 20.12 2.67
C GLY A 165 10.66 20.40 3.13
N LYS A 166 10.12 21.58 2.82
CA LYS A 166 8.73 21.94 3.10
C LYS A 166 7.73 21.01 2.41
N ASN A 167 7.91 20.77 1.10
CA ASN A 167 7.01 19.89 0.34
C ASN A 167 7.16 18.44 0.79
N TYR A 168 8.38 18.03 1.13
CA TYR A 168 8.64 16.71 1.69
C TYR A 168 7.93 16.52 3.04
N ASN A 169 8.00 17.50 3.94
CA ASN A 169 7.33 17.44 5.23
C ASN A 169 5.80 17.34 5.08
N ALA A 170 5.21 18.06 4.13
CA ALA A 170 3.78 17.92 3.81
C ALA A 170 3.43 16.51 3.29
N TRP A 171 4.27 15.96 2.40
CA TRP A 171 4.10 14.58 1.92
C TRP A 171 4.29 13.55 3.04
N ALA A 172 5.25 13.75 3.93
CA ALA A 172 5.49 12.86 5.08
C ALA A 172 4.30 12.86 6.04
N SER A 173 3.72 14.02 6.33
CA SER A 173 2.48 14.09 7.13
C SER A 173 1.30 13.42 6.43
N TRP A 174 1.18 13.56 5.10
CA TRP A 174 0.20 12.81 4.32
C TRP A 174 0.43 11.30 4.43
N ALA A 175 1.66 10.82 4.34
CA ALA A 175 1.99 9.40 4.43
C ALA A 175 1.60 8.80 5.81
N VAL A 176 1.80 9.53 6.91
CA VAL A 176 1.32 9.11 8.25
C VAL A 176 -0.20 9.06 8.30
N SER A 177 -0.89 10.05 7.70
CA SER A 177 -2.35 10.05 7.63
C SER A 177 -2.89 8.90 6.76
N ASP A 178 -2.20 8.59 5.66
CA ASP A 178 -2.53 7.48 4.77
C ASP A 178 -2.33 6.14 5.51
N ASN A 179 -1.22 5.98 6.23
CA ASN A 179 -0.95 4.80 7.05
C ASN A 179 -2.03 4.53 8.12
N ASN A 180 -2.74 5.56 8.57
CA ASN A 180 -3.78 5.42 9.59
C ASN A 180 -5.18 5.17 9.01
N THR A 181 -5.35 5.29 7.69
CA THR A 181 -6.66 5.23 7.02
C THR A 181 -6.73 4.16 5.92
N GLY A 182 -5.62 3.90 5.23
CA GLY A 182 -5.42 2.80 4.28
C GLY A 182 -4.71 1.64 4.97
N VAL A 183 -5.49 0.70 5.52
CA VAL A 183 -5.00 -0.25 6.51
C VAL A 183 -4.89 -1.70 6.03
N TYR A 184 -5.52 -2.05 4.91
CA TYR A 184 -5.49 -3.40 4.34
C TYR A 184 -4.76 -3.41 3.00
N TYR A 185 -4.02 -4.49 2.77
CA TYR A 185 -3.30 -4.78 1.55
C TYR A 185 -4.20 -5.60 0.62
N GLU A 186 -4.43 -5.12 -0.59
CA GLU A 186 -5.16 -5.87 -1.61
C GLU A 186 -4.22 -6.27 -2.75
N THR A 187 -4.17 -7.58 -3.02
CA THR A 187 -3.22 -8.15 -4.01
C THR A 187 -3.76 -8.06 -5.43
N TRP A 188 -5.08 -8.21 -5.61
CA TRP A 188 -5.65 -8.40 -6.93
C TRP A 188 -6.02 -7.07 -7.56
N THR A 189 -5.44 -6.80 -8.73
CA THR A 189 -6.02 -5.80 -9.62
C THR A 189 -6.95 -6.49 -10.62
N VAL A 190 -8.24 -6.27 -10.47
CA VAL A 190 -9.28 -6.89 -11.29
C VAL A 190 -9.65 -5.96 -12.44
N TYR A 191 -9.57 -6.48 -13.67
CA TYR A 191 -9.97 -5.77 -14.87
C TYR A 191 -11.03 -6.57 -15.63
N SER A 192 -11.81 -5.86 -16.42
CA SER A 192 -12.72 -6.45 -17.40
C SER A 192 -12.09 -6.31 -18.78
N ASP A 193 -11.96 -7.41 -19.50
CA ASP A 193 -11.41 -7.45 -20.87
C ASP A 193 -12.48 -7.13 -21.95
N ILE A 194 -13.58 -6.49 -21.56
CA ILE A 194 -14.71 -6.14 -22.45
C ILE A 194 -14.40 -4.84 -23.20
#